data_AF-A0A821DTP8-F1
#
_entry.id   AF-A0A821DTP8-F1
#
_cell.length_a   1.000
_cell.length_b   1.000
_cell.length_c   1.000
_cell.angle_alpha   90.00
_cell.angle_beta   90.00
_cell.angle_gamma   90.00
#
_symmetry.space_group_name_H-M   'P 1'
#
loop_
_entity.id
_entity.type
_entity.pdbx_description
1 polymer ?
#
loop_
_entity_poly.entity_id
_entity_poly.type
_entity_poly.pdbx_seq_one_letter_code
_entity_poly.pdbx_strand_id
1 'polypeptide(L)'
;MLRILSFTIIFSLFIFSSTIITRTDKNDSINEALNWAEVTSTRLVHCYYNEFIGLWIHELEWQSGNTLESLANFLYLIDSPLKYVFHHTYIRTGIFAGGDCYDDHQWFLLAWMQIYNVDGNIKYLHRAALIYDIISERAWSTKSCQGGIQWCPTKDYKNAITNELFLLSSMRLHPYATLLGKPLTYYLDWALKEWQWFQNSGMINDDYLINDGLR
;
A
#
# COMPACT_ATOMS: atom_id res chain seq x y z
N MET A 1 -45.78 -6.97 -18.30
CA MET A 1 -46.58 -7.07 -17.04
C MET A 1 -45.57 -7.49 -15.97
N LEU A 2 -45.02 -6.68 -15.06
CA LEU A 2 -45.32 -5.37 -14.46
C LEU A 2 -44.00 -4.61 -14.16
N ARG A 3 -44.07 -3.27 -14.28
CA ARG A 3 -43.39 -2.11 -13.61
C ARG A 3 -42.24 -2.42 -12.62
N ILE A 4 -41.03 -1.85 -12.74
CA ILE A 4 -40.59 -0.45 -12.45
C ILE A 4 -40.81 0.02 -10.99
N LEU A 5 -39.67 0.36 -10.35
CA LEU A 5 -39.39 1.25 -9.21
C LEU A 5 -39.95 0.90 -7.81
N SER A 6 -39.05 0.78 -6.83
CA SER A 6 -38.88 1.84 -5.83
C SER A 6 -37.57 1.67 -5.03
N PHE A 7 -36.71 2.68 -5.14
CA PHE A 7 -35.66 3.00 -4.20
C PHE A 7 -36.26 3.14 -2.78
N THR A 8 -35.59 2.62 -1.76
CA THR A 8 -35.73 3.15 -0.40
C THR A 8 -34.34 3.29 0.19
N ILE A 9 -33.83 4.50 0.04
CA ILE A 9 -32.71 5.06 0.77
C ILE A 9 -33.16 5.17 2.23
N ILE A 10 -32.50 4.48 3.15
CA ILE A 10 -32.64 4.79 4.58
C ILE A 10 -31.70 5.97 4.85
N PHE A 11 -32.25 7.18 4.71
CA PHE A 11 -31.65 8.40 5.23
C PHE A 11 -31.99 8.43 6.72
N SER A 12 -31.07 7.96 7.56
CA SER A 12 -31.17 8.22 9.01
C SER A 12 -30.87 9.71 9.23
N LEU A 13 -31.91 10.47 9.61
CA LEU A 13 -31.78 11.83 10.12
C LEU A 13 -30.83 11.83 11.32
N PHE A 14 -29.62 12.35 11.15
CA PHE A 14 -28.90 12.93 12.28
C PHE A 14 -29.43 14.35 12.45
N ILE A 15 -30.23 14.56 13.49
CA ILE A 15 -30.51 15.89 14.03
C ILE A 15 -29.16 16.42 14.52
N PHE A 16 -28.50 17.27 13.72
CA PHE A 16 -27.43 18.12 14.25
C PHE A 16 -28.08 19.17 15.14
N SER A 17 -28.32 18.79 16.39
CA SER A 17 -28.24 19.76 17.49
C SER A 17 -26.87 20.42 17.34
N SER A 18 -26.84 21.73 17.15
CA SER A 18 -25.61 22.53 17.18
C SER A 18 -25.07 22.55 18.60
N THR A 19 -24.54 21.43 19.06
CA THR A 19 -23.69 21.37 20.24
C THR A 19 -22.37 22.00 19.83
N ILE A 20 -21.97 23.03 20.57
CA ILE A 20 -20.63 23.60 20.49
C ILE A 20 -19.67 22.43 20.73
N ILE A 21 -18.99 21.95 19.68
CA ILE A 21 -17.96 20.92 19.83
C ILE A 21 -16.84 21.57 20.62
N THR A 22 -16.78 21.24 21.90
CA THR A 22 -15.70 21.72 22.77
C THR A 22 -14.43 20.92 22.47
N ARG A 23 -13.26 21.52 22.71
CA ARG A 23 -11.96 20.86 22.48
C ARG A 23 -11.83 19.52 23.24
N THR A 24 -12.55 19.38 24.34
CA THR A 24 -12.66 18.16 25.17
C THR A 24 -13.41 17.04 24.45
N ASP A 25 -14.58 17.32 23.85
CA ASP A 25 -15.36 16.28 23.13
C ASP A 25 -14.60 15.70 21.93
N LYS A 26 -13.80 16.55 21.24
CA LYS A 26 -12.95 16.10 20.13
C LYS A 26 -11.84 15.17 20.63
N ASN A 27 -11.21 15.47 21.76
CA ASN A 27 -10.17 14.62 22.33
C ASN A 27 -10.74 13.27 22.80
N ASP A 28 -11.94 13.26 23.36
CA ASP A 28 -12.61 12.02 23.79
C ASP A 28 -12.95 11.13 22.59
N SER A 29 -13.43 11.71 21.48
CA SER A 29 -13.70 10.96 20.24
C SER A 29 -12.44 10.37 19.60
N ILE A 30 -11.30 11.06 19.68
CA ILE A 30 -10.01 10.57 19.18
C ILE A 30 -9.52 9.41 20.05
N ASN A 31 -9.59 9.55 21.37
CA ASN A 31 -9.19 8.51 22.31
C ASN A 31 -10.03 7.23 22.14
N GLU A 32 -11.33 7.38 21.91
CA GLU A 32 -12.20 6.24 21.63
C GLU A 32 -11.81 5.53 20.32
N ALA A 33 -11.58 6.29 19.24
CA ALA A 33 -11.17 5.71 17.96
C ALA A 33 -9.83 4.97 18.06
N LEU A 34 -8.84 5.54 18.78
CA LEU A 34 -7.55 4.90 19.02
C LEU A 34 -7.70 3.61 19.83
N ASN A 35 -8.56 3.60 20.84
CA ASN A 35 -8.84 2.41 21.64
C ASN A 35 -9.45 1.28 20.79
N TRP A 36 -10.42 1.59 19.93
CA TRP A 36 -10.99 0.59 19.01
C TRP A 36 -9.97 0.08 17.99
N ALA A 37 -9.11 0.96 17.48
CA ALA A 37 -8.03 0.58 16.57
C ALA A 37 -6.99 -0.31 17.28
N GLU A 38 -6.69 -0.05 18.55
CA GLU A 38 -5.80 -0.90 19.36
C GLU A 38 -6.40 -2.29 19.57
N VAL A 39 -7.65 -2.36 20.04
CA VAL A 39 -8.36 -3.64 20.23
C VAL A 39 -8.42 -4.43 18.92
N THR A 40 -8.73 -3.76 17.81
CA THR A 40 -8.82 -4.40 16.48
C THR A 40 -7.45 -4.92 16.04
N SER A 41 -6.39 -4.11 16.18
CA SER A 41 -5.03 -4.49 15.80
C SER A 41 -4.50 -5.63 16.66
N THR A 42 -4.76 -5.62 17.97
CA THR A 42 -4.41 -6.73 18.87
C THR A 42 -5.12 -8.01 18.47
N ARG A 43 -6.41 -7.95 18.12
CA ARG A 43 -7.16 -9.13 17.64
C ARG A 43 -6.65 -9.63 16.30
N LEU A 44 -6.38 -8.71 15.38
CA LEU A 44 -5.83 -9.01 14.06
C LEU A 44 -4.50 -9.76 14.18
N VAL A 45 -3.58 -9.28 15.03
CA VAL A 45 -2.30 -9.96 15.27
C VAL A 45 -2.51 -11.27 16.03
N HIS A 46 -3.20 -11.25 17.18
CA HIS A 46 -3.33 -12.43 18.04
C HIS A 46 -4.06 -13.61 17.38
N CYS A 47 -5.09 -13.34 16.56
CA CYS A 47 -5.91 -14.40 15.98
C CYS A 47 -5.42 -14.88 14.61
N TYR A 48 -4.72 -14.04 13.85
CA TYR A 48 -4.43 -14.32 12.45
C TYR A 48 -2.97 -14.19 12.07
N TYR A 49 -2.11 -13.52 12.86
CA TYR A 49 -0.69 -13.48 12.55
C TYR A 49 -0.02 -14.82 12.93
N ASN A 50 0.64 -15.44 11.96
CA ASN A 50 1.34 -16.70 12.17
C ASN A 50 2.84 -16.45 12.35
N GLU A 51 3.33 -16.65 13.58
CA GLU A 51 4.73 -16.44 13.94
C GLU A 51 5.72 -17.47 13.35
N PHE A 52 5.26 -18.55 12.72
CA PHE A 52 6.16 -19.45 12.00
C PHE A 52 6.52 -18.90 10.62
N ILE A 53 5.57 -18.28 9.93
CA ILE A 53 5.75 -17.77 8.56
C ILE A 53 5.90 -16.24 8.49
N GLY A 54 5.53 -15.52 9.55
CA GLY A 54 5.60 -14.06 9.64
C GLY A 54 4.55 -13.32 8.80
N LEU A 55 3.44 -13.97 8.47
CA LEU A 55 2.34 -13.48 7.64
C LEU A 55 0.99 -13.80 8.30
N TRP A 56 -0.09 -13.17 7.84
CA TRP A 56 -1.43 -13.47 8.34
C TRP A 56 -2.02 -14.67 7.60
N ILE A 57 -2.75 -15.52 8.34
CA ILE A 57 -3.42 -16.70 7.80
C ILE A 57 -4.81 -16.37 7.25
N HIS A 58 -5.29 -17.21 6.34
CA HIS A 58 -6.58 -17.07 5.63
C HIS A 58 -6.65 -15.93 4.62
N GLU A 59 -5.50 -15.42 4.20
CA GLU A 59 -5.36 -14.42 3.14
C GLU A 59 -4.28 -14.84 2.12
N LEU A 60 -4.31 -14.22 0.94
CA LEU A 60 -3.23 -14.34 -0.06
C LEU A 60 -2.00 -13.57 0.44
N GLU A 61 -0.81 -14.03 0.03
CA GLU A 61 0.46 -13.49 0.53
C GLU A 61 0.59 -11.97 0.37
N TRP A 62 0.16 -11.41 -0.77
CA TRP A 62 0.19 -9.95 -1.01
C TRP A 62 -0.73 -9.17 -0.07
N GLN A 63 -1.82 -9.77 0.42
CA GLN A 63 -2.73 -9.14 1.36
C GLN A 63 -2.03 -8.86 2.69
N SER A 64 -1.06 -9.70 3.08
CA SER A 64 -0.24 -9.46 4.26
C SER A 64 0.61 -8.21 4.14
N GLY A 65 1.00 -7.80 2.93
CA GLY A 65 1.65 -6.52 2.71
C GLY A 65 0.74 -5.35 3.09
N ASN A 66 -0.52 -5.38 2.65
CA ASN A 66 -1.52 -4.37 3.01
C ASN A 66 -1.85 -4.38 4.51
N THR A 67 -2.02 -5.55 5.09
CA THR A 67 -2.28 -5.73 6.52
C THR A 67 -1.11 -5.17 7.35
N LEU A 68 0.13 -5.41 6.91
CA LEU A 68 1.34 -4.89 7.54
C LEU A 68 1.47 -3.36 7.42
N GLU A 69 1.20 -2.78 6.23
CA GLU A 69 1.20 -1.31 6.06
C GLU A 69 0.11 -0.66 6.92
N SER A 70 -1.09 -1.25 6.97
CA SER A 70 -2.21 -0.75 7.78
C SER A 70 -1.88 -0.77 9.28
N LEU A 71 -1.28 -1.86 9.77
CA LEU A 71 -0.78 -1.95 11.14
C LEU A 71 0.32 -0.89 11.39
N ALA A 72 1.26 -0.71 10.47
CA ALA A 72 2.31 0.29 10.60
C ALA A 72 1.79 1.74 10.59
N ASN A 73 0.76 2.04 9.81
CA ASN A 73 0.07 3.35 9.86
C ASN A 73 -0.54 3.62 11.23
N PHE A 74 -1.18 2.61 11.83
CA PHE A 74 -1.73 2.75 13.18
C PHE A 74 -0.63 2.90 14.24
N LEU A 75 0.42 2.06 14.17
CA LEU A 75 1.55 2.10 15.09
C LEU A 75 2.47 3.32 14.92
N TYR A 76 2.25 4.15 13.91
CA TYR A 76 2.86 5.48 13.80
C TYR A 76 2.21 6.49 14.77
N LEU A 77 0.94 6.28 15.12
CA LEU A 77 0.17 7.19 15.97
C LEU A 77 0.31 6.89 17.46
N ILE A 78 0.71 5.67 17.81
CA ILE A 78 0.75 5.19 19.19
C ILE A 78 2.04 4.41 19.48
N ASP A 79 2.39 4.29 20.75
CA ASP A 79 3.39 3.32 21.19
C ASP A 79 2.71 2.04 21.67
N SER A 80 3.09 0.89 21.13
CA SER A 80 2.43 -0.38 21.39
C SER A 80 3.40 -1.56 21.23
N PRO A 81 3.27 -2.63 22.04
CA PRO A 81 4.09 -3.83 21.93
C PRO A 81 3.94 -4.54 20.58
N LEU A 82 2.87 -4.28 19.82
CA LEU A 82 2.65 -4.88 18.49
C LEU A 82 3.75 -4.58 17.47
N LYS A 83 4.62 -3.59 17.72
CA LYS A 83 5.81 -3.31 16.89
C LYS A 83 6.74 -4.52 16.71
N TYR A 84 6.66 -5.54 17.58
CA TYR A 84 7.42 -6.79 17.41
C TYR A 84 7.14 -7.49 16.07
N VAL A 85 5.92 -7.33 15.53
CA VAL A 85 5.50 -7.89 14.24
C VAL A 85 6.40 -7.44 13.10
N PHE A 86 6.91 -6.20 13.12
CA PHE A 86 7.78 -5.68 12.07
C PHE A 86 9.08 -6.48 11.92
N HIS A 87 9.79 -6.68 13.04
CA HIS A 87 11.03 -7.43 13.01
C HIS A 87 10.76 -8.91 12.73
N HIS A 88 9.69 -9.44 13.31
CA HIS A 88 9.33 -10.84 13.15
C HIS A 88 8.97 -11.18 11.70
N THR A 89 8.13 -10.37 11.03
CA THR A 89 7.86 -10.52 9.58
C THR A 89 9.16 -10.37 8.79
N TYR A 90 10.02 -9.40 9.13
CA TYR A 90 11.27 -9.19 8.38
C TYR A 90 12.20 -10.41 8.36
N ILE A 91 12.32 -11.13 9.48
CA ILE A 91 13.21 -12.31 9.55
C ILE A 91 12.57 -13.58 8.99
N ARG A 92 11.24 -13.65 8.94
CA ARG A 92 10.51 -14.81 8.39
C ARG A 92 10.27 -14.70 6.90
N THR A 93 10.20 -13.49 6.36
CA THR A 93 9.95 -13.28 4.93
C THR A 93 11.22 -12.88 4.17
N GLY A 94 11.33 -13.39 2.95
CA GLY A 94 12.32 -12.95 1.99
C GLY A 94 11.92 -11.65 1.29
N ILE A 95 12.66 -11.30 0.24
CA ILE A 95 12.38 -10.14 -0.63
C ILE A 95 11.07 -10.35 -1.42
N PHE A 96 10.75 -11.60 -1.76
CA PHE A 96 9.59 -11.99 -2.56
C PHE A 96 8.44 -12.52 -1.70
N ALA A 97 8.09 -11.80 -0.63
CA ALA A 97 7.13 -12.26 0.37
C ALA A 97 5.66 -12.28 -0.08
N GLY A 98 5.33 -11.59 -1.17
CA GLY A 98 3.95 -11.32 -1.56
C GLY A 98 3.33 -12.29 -2.57
N GLY A 99 4.12 -13.14 -3.22
CA GLY A 99 3.64 -13.99 -4.31
C GLY A 99 4.61 -14.03 -5.49
N ASP A 100 4.07 -14.17 -6.70
CA ASP A 100 4.86 -14.37 -7.94
C ASP A 100 4.84 -13.16 -8.88
N CYS A 101 3.99 -12.16 -8.59
CA CYS A 101 3.79 -10.99 -9.45
C CYS A 101 4.42 -9.72 -8.85
N TYR A 102 4.64 -8.71 -9.69
CA TYR A 102 5.37 -7.53 -9.27
C TYR A 102 4.53 -6.61 -8.37
N ASP A 103 3.22 -6.53 -8.55
CA ASP A 103 2.30 -5.86 -7.61
C ASP A 103 2.33 -6.50 -6.22
N ASP A 104 2.33 -7.83 -6.15
CA ASP A 104 2.42 -8.57 -4.90
C ASP A 104 3.60 -8.11 -4.03
N HIS A 105 4.76 -7.90 -4.65
CA HIS A 105 5.96 -7.42 -3.97
C HIS A 105 5.88 -5.93 -3.59
N GLN A 106 5.19 -5.12 -4.39
CA GLN A 106 5.06 -3.68 -4.13
C GLN A 106 4.18 -3.37 -2.92
N TRP A 107 3.20 -4.21 -2.60
CA TRP A 107 2.46 -4.09 -1.34
C TRP A 107 3.38 -4.18 -0.11
N PHE A 108 4.35 -5.11 -0.14
CA PHE A 108 5.36 -5.20 0.92
C PHE A 108 6.34 -4.03 0.88
N LEU A 109 6.70 -3.52 -0.29
CA LEU A 109 7.54 -2.33 -0.43
C LEU A 109 6.91 -1.16 0.35
N LEU A 110 5.64 -0.84 0.12
CA LEU A 110 4.94 0.24 0.83
C LEU A 110 4.92 0.00 2.35
N ALA A 111 4.66 -1.24 2.78
CA ALA A 111 4.70 -1.60 4.18
C ALA A 111 6.09 -1.36 4.81
N TRP A 112 7.17 -1.76 4.15
CA TRP A 112 8.53 -1.58 4.65
C TRP A 112 8.92 -0.10 4.77
N MET A 113 8.45 0.75 3.85
CA MET A 113 8.65 2.20 3.96
C MET A 113 7.91 2.76 5.17
N GLN A 114 6.67 2.35 5.38
CA GLN A 114 5.90 2.84 6.52
C GLN A 114 6.48 2.33 7.86
N ILE A 115 6.96 1.09 7.91
CA ILE A 115 7.66 0.56 9.08
C ILE A 115 8.92 1.37 9.39
N TYR A 116 9.68 1.78 8.37
CA TYR A 116 10.82 2.67 8.58
C TYR A 116 10.41 3.99 9.23
N ASN A 117 9.27 4.57 8.85
CA ASN A 117 8.75 5.80 9.49
C ASN A 117 8.37 5.58 10.96
N VAL A 118 7.99 4.37 11.35
CA VAL A 118 7.62 4.02 12.74
C VAL A 118 8.84 3.68 13.60
N ASP A 119 9.72 2.81 13.09
CA ASP A 119 10.81 2.20 13.86
C ASP A 119 12.16 2.93 13.67
N GLY A 120 12.32 3.69 12.59
CA GLY A 120 13.56 4.39 12.25
C GLY A 120 14.71 3.48 11.81
N ASN A 121 14.55 2.15 11.86
CA ASN A 121 15.60 1.22 11.47
C ASN A 121 15.74 1.12 9.95
N ILE A 122 16.90 1.57 9.46
CA ILE A 122 17.22 1.68 8.03
C ILE A 122 17.07 0.38 7.25
N LYS A 123 17.14 -0.79 7.90
CA LYS A 123 16.99 -2.10 7.22
C LYS A 123 15.66 -2.23 6.48
N TYR A 124 14.58 -1.63 7.00
CA TYR A 124 13.27 -1.69 6.36
C TYR A 124 13.24 -0.84 5.09
N LEU A 125 13.80 0.37 5.16
CA LEU A 125 13.93 1.23 3.99
C LEU A 125 14.83 0.61 2.91
N HIS A 126 15.94 -0.04 3.30
CA HIS A 126 16.77 -0.81 2.38
C HIS A 126 16.03 -1.97 1.72
N ARG A 127 15.18 -2.69 2.47
CA ARG A 127 14.35 -3.76 1.89
C ARG A 127 13.34 -3.21 0.88
N ALA A 128 12.69 -2.09 1.19
CA ALA A 128 11.81 -1.40 0.24
C ALA A 128 12.54 -1.00 -1.05
N ALA A 129 13.70 -0.35 -0.90
CA ALA A 129 14.53 0.08 -2.04
C ALA A 129 15.00 -1.09 -2.90
N LEU A 130 15.37 -2.22 -2.28
CA LEU A 130 15.78 -3.43 -3.01
C LEU A 130 14.64 -4.04 -3.82
N ILE A 131 13.42 -4.09 -3.27
CA ILE A 131 12.23 -4.53 -4.01
C ILE A 131 11.99 -3.60 -5.21
N TYR A 132 12.06 -2.28 -4.97
CA TYR A 132 11.89 -1.27 -6.01
C TYR A 132 12.91 -1.44 -7.16
N ASP A 133 14.20 -1.56 -6.82
CA ASP A 133 15.28 -1.73 -7.79
C ASP A 133 15.04 -2.97 -8.67
N ILE A 134 14.70 -4.10 -8.06
CA ILE A 134 14.40 -5.36 -8.79
C ILE A 134 13.25 -5.16 -9.79
N ILE A 135 12.18 -4.46 -9.38
CA ILE A 135 11.02 -4.22 -10.25
C ILE A 135 11.39 -3.26 -11.38
N SER A 136 12.06 -2.14 -11.05
CA SER A 136 12.46 -1.14 -12.05
C SER A 136 13.36 -1.73 -13.14
N GLU A 137 14.25 -2.66 -12.77
CA GLU A 137 15.17 -3.34 -13.68
C GLU A 137 14.52 -4.45 -14.49
N ARG A 138 13.61 -5.23 -13.90
CA ARG A 138 13.10 -6.47 -14.51
C ARG A 138 11.73 -6.33 -15.16
N ALA A 139 10.90 -5.41 -14.68
CA ALA A 139 9.49 -5.36 -15.04
C ALA A 139 9.15 -4.22 -16.00
N TRP A 140 9.94 -3.14 -16.05
CA TRP A 140 9.76 -2.10 -17.08
C TRP A 140 10.11 -2.66 -18.46
N SER A 141 9.13 -2.71 -19.37
CA SER A 141 9.31 -3.31 -20.70
C SER A 141 8.74 -2.42 -21.79
N THR A 142 9.47 -2.27 -22.89
CA THR A 142 9.01 -1.57 -24.11
C THR A 142 8.55 -2.51 -25.22
N LYS A 143 8.53 -3.84 -24.97
CA LYS A 143 8.14 -4.85 -25.98
C LYS A 143 6.68 -4.69 -26.44
N SER A 144 5.79 -4.43 -25.49
CA SER A 144 4.37 -4.11 -25.69
C SER A 144 4.08 -2.75 -25.07
N CYS A 145 3.02 -2.05 -25.51
CA CYS A 145 2.55 -0.79 -24.91
C CYS A 145 3.60 0.34 -24.74
N GLN A 146 4.74 0.30 -25.45
CA GLN A 146 5.79 1.35 -25.46
C GLN A 146 6.43 1.72 -24.11
N GLY A 147 6.22 0.93 -23.05
CA GLY A 147 6.70 1.22 -21.69
C GLY A 147 5.77 0.61 -20.63
N GLY A 148 5.97 0.96 -19.36
CA GLY A 148 5.17 0.46 -18.25
C GLY A 148 5.73 -0.81 -17.63
N ILE A 149 5.33 -1.02 -16.37
CA ILE A 149 5.65 -2.17 -15.54
C ILE A 149 4.73 -3.33 -15.91
N GLN A 150 5.33 -4.45 -16.29
CA GLN A 150 4.64 -5.71 -16.52
C GLN A 150 4.07 -6.26 -15.21
N TRP A 151 2.89 -6.89 -15.23
CA TRP A 151 2.25 -7.40 -14.02
C TRP A 151 3.04 -8.56 -13.38
N CYS A 152 3.40 -9.57 -14.17
CA CYS A 152 4.18 -10.71 -13.70
C CYS A 152 5.26 -11.10 -14.73
N PRO A 153 6.37 -11.73 -14.33
CA PRO A 153 7.51 -12.03 -15.24
C PRO A 153 7.14 -12.78 -16.52
N THR A 154 6.10 -13.62 -16.48
CA THR A 154 5.69 -14.51 -17.58
C THR A 154 4.46 -14.05 -18.35
N LYS A 155 3.89 -12.88 -18.01
CA LYS A 155 2.63 -12.39 -18.58
C LYS A 155 2.85 -11.12 -19.38
N ASP A 156 2.56 -11.14 -20.67
CA ASP A 156 2.48 -9.92 -21.49
C ASP A 156 1.18 -9.16 -21.20
N TYR A 157 1.11 -8.61 -19.99
CA TYR A 157 -0.02 -7.85 -19.46
C TYR A 157 0.50 -6.77 -18.52
N LYS A 158 -0.01 -5.54 -18.69
CA LYS A 158 0.33 -4.39 -17.84
C LYS A 158 -0.94 -3.86 -17.22
N ASN A 159 -1.12 -4.10 -15.93
CA ASN A 159 -2.31 -3.63 -15.23
C ASN A 159 -2.06 -2.29 -14.53
N ALA A 160 -3.16 -1.58 -14.24
CA ALA A 160 -3.12 -0.31 -13.53
C ALA A 160 -2.45 -0.47 -12.17
N ILE A 161 -2.85 -1.46 -11.38
CA ILE A 161 -2.38 -1.60 -9.99
C ILE A 161 -0.85 -1.75 -9.88
N THR A 162 -0.20 -2.55 -10.75
CA THR A 162 1.27 -2.69 -10.70
C THR A 162 1.97 -1.37 -11.02
N ASN A 163 1.41 -0.59 -11.93
CA ASN A 163 1.98 0.68 -12.39
C ASN A 163 1.71 1.83 -11.40
N GLU A 164 0.51 1.90 -10.84
CA GLU A 164 0.14 2.87 -9.80
C GLU A 164 0.96 2.66 -8.52
N LEU A 165 1.19 1.40 -8.12
CA LEU A 165 2.08 1.08 -7.00
C LEU A 165 3.52 1.50 -7.28
N PHE A 166 3.98 1.34 -8.52
CA PHE A 166 5.33 1.74 -8.91
C PHE A 166 5.48 3.26 -8.92
N LEU A 167 4.50 3.98 -9.46
CA LEU A 167 4.44 5.44 -9.40
C LEU A 167 4.43 5.95 -7.95
N LEU A 168 3.54 5.40 -7.12
CA LEU A 168 3.40 5.78 -5.73
C LEU A 168 4.70 5.53 -4.93
N SER A 169 5.30 4.35 -5.09
CA SER A 169 6.55 4.02 -4.41
C SER A 169 7.72 4.87 -4.90
N SER A 170 7.78 5.20 -6.19
CA SER A 170 8.75 6.14 -6.75
C SER A 170 8.66 7.50 -6.04
N MET A 171 7.45 8.06 -5.95
CA MET A 171 7.22 9.34 -5.28
C MET A 171 7.57 9.29 -3.79
N ARG A 172 7.17 8.21 -3.10
CA ARG A 172 7.44 8.05 -1.66
C ARG A 172 8.93 7.81 -1.37
N LEU A 173 9.69 7.19 -2.28
CA LEU A 173 11.12 6.90 -2.08
C LEU A 173 12.02 8.10 -2.37
N HIS A 174 11.55 9.04 -3.20
CA HIS A 174 12.33 10.23 -3.60
C HIS A 174 12.98 11.00 -2.43
N PRO A 175 12.29 11.30 -1.31
CA PRO A 175 12.90 11.98 -0.17
C PRO A 175 14.08 11.22 0.47
N TYR A 176 14.17 9.91 0.25
CA TYR A 176 15.20 9.04 0.82
C TYR A 176 16.31 8.69 -0.19
N ALA A 177 16.30 9.26 -1.39
CA ALA A 177 17.23 8.89 -2.46
C ALA A 177 18.70 8.91 -2.05
N THR A 178 19.14 10.01 -1.44
CA THR A 178 20.53 10.18 -1.01
C THR A 178 20.90 9.26 0.15
N LEU A 179 19.98 9.04 1.09
CA LEU A 179 20.14 8.08 2.19
C LEU A 179 20.31 6.64 1.67
N LEU A 180 19.67 6.32 0.55
CA LEU A 180 19.74 5.04 -0.15
C LEU A 180 20.93 4.95 -1.12
N GLY A 181 21.83 5.94 -1.15
CA GLY A 181 22.98 5.97 -2.03
C GLY A 181 22.63 6.18 -3.51
N LYS A 182 21.44 6.68 -3.82
CA LYS A 182 21.00 7.03 -5.17
C LYS A 182 21.15 8.54 -5.42
N PRO A 183 21.31 8.99 -6.68
CA PRO A 183 21.15 10.40 -7.02
C PRO A 183 19.78 10.91 -6.56
N LEU A 184 19.70 12.17 -6.11
CA LEU A 184 18.45 12.77 -5.63
C LEU A 184 17.30 12.64 -6.64
N THR A 185 17.60 12.71 -7.94
CA THR A 185 16.61 12.63 -9.00
C THR A 185 16.16 11.20 -9.31
N TYR A 186 16.86 10.16 -8.87
CA TYR A 186 16.64 8.77 -9.33
C TYR A 186 15.17 8.32 -9.28
N TYR A 187 14.53 8.43 -8.11
CA TYR A 187 13.13 8.03 -7.97
C TYR A 187 12.16 9.03 -8.59
N LEU A 188 12.52 10.32 -8.66
CA LEU A 188 11.71 11.34 -9.32
C LEU A 188 11.67 11.12 -10.85
N ASP A 189 12.81 10.80 -11.44
CA ASP A 189 12.94 10.50 -12.87
C ASP A 189 12.09 9.28 -13.24
N TRP A 190 12.08 8.25 -12.38
CA TRP A 190 11.17 7.11 -12.54
C TRP A 190 9.70 7.47 -12.36
N ALA A 191 9.34 8.28 -11.36
CA ALA A 191 7.96 8.72 -11.18
C ALA A 191 7.44 9.49 -12.40
N LEU A 192 8.24 10.41 -12.94
CA LEU A 192 7.90 11.18 -14.13
C LEU A 192 7.77 10.30 -15.38
N LYS A 193 8.69 9.34 -15.54
CA LYS A 193 8.69 8.38 -16.65
C LYS A 193 7.48 7.45 -16.60
N GLU A 194 7.15 6.92 -15.42
CA GLU A 194 5.95 6.11 -15.21
C GLU A 194 4.72 6.95 -15.55
N TRP A 195 4.57 8.13 -14.93
CA TRP A 195 3.37 8.95 -15.10
C TRP A 195 3.14 9.34 -16.56
N GLN A 196 4.21 9.72 -17.25
CA GLN A 196 4.15 10.01 -18.68
C GLN A 196 3.68 8.79 -19.48
N TRP A 197 4.11 7.58 -19.14
CA TRP A 197 3.61 6.37 -19.77
C TRP A 197 2.14 6.14 -19.41
N PHE A 198 1.76 6.21 -18.13
CA PHE A 198 0.41 5.94 -17.64
C PHE A 198 -0.64 6.83 -18.31
N GLN A 199 -0.34 8.13 -18.48
CA GLN A 199 -1.21 9.07 -19.16
C GLN A 199 -1.32 8.83 -20.68
N ASN A 200 -0.28 8.30 -21.33
CA ASN A 200 -0.23 8.17 -22.80
C ASN A 200 -0.47 6.73 -23.31
N SER A 201 -0.52 5.74 -22.41
CA SER A 201 -0.62 4.33 -22.78
C SER A 201 -2.04 3.87 -23.11
N GLY A 202 -3.04 4.69 -22.77
CA GLY A 202 -4.45 4.29 -22.77
C GLY A 202 -4.91 3.65 -21.46
N MET A 203 -4.10 3.69 -20.39
CA MET A 203 -4.55 3.26 -19.06
C MET A 203 -5.67 4.19 -18.55
N ILE A 204 -5.55 5.50 -18.79
CA ILE A 204 -6.66 6.44 -18.67
C ILE A 204 -7.39 6.44 -20.01
N ASN A 205 -8.67 6.09 -20.02
CA ASN A 205 -9.49 6.09 -21.23
C ASN A 205 -10.16 7.45 -21.49
N ASP A 206 -10.84 7.57 -22.63
CA ASP A 206 -11.48 8.82 -23.07
C ASP A 206 -12.62 9.29 -22.14
N ASP A 207 -13.16 8.41 -21.29
CA ASP A 207 -14.14 8.73 -20.25
C ASP A 207 -13.49 9.16 -18.92
N TYR A 208 -12.16 9.33 -18.89
CA TYR A 208 -11.35 9.62 -17.70
C TYR A 208 -11.42 8.52 -16.62
N LEU A 209 -11.67 7.27 -17.03
CA LEU A 209 -11.63 6.10 -16.16
C LEU A 209 -10.30 5.35 -16.30
N ILE A 210 -9.90 4.66 -15.24
CA ILE A 210 -8.72 3.78 -15.23
C ILE A 210 -9.13 2.40 -15.73
N ASN A 211 -8.51 1.96 -16.82
CA ASN A 211 -8.64 0.61 -17.33
C ASN A 211 -7.88 -0.36 -16.40
N ASP A 212 -8.38 -1.59 -16.24
CA ASP A 212 -7.68 -2.60 -15.43
C ASP A 212 -6.29 -2.92 -15.98
N GLY A 213 -6.12 -2.91 -17.30
CA GLY A 213 -4.82 -3.09 -17.92
C GLY A 213 -4.83 -3.10 -19.44
N LEU A 214 -3.62 -3.29 -19.97
CA LEU A 214 -3.28 -3.19 -21.39
C LEU A 214 -2.53 -4.44 -21.84
N ARG A 215 -2.66 -4.77 -23.13
CA ARG A 215 -1.92 -5.82 -23.83
C ARG A 215 -1.33 -5.27 -25.12
#